data_AF-A0A9Q1QYS5-F1
#
_entry.id   AF-A0A9Q1QYS5-F1
#
_cell.length_a   1.000
_cell.length_b   1.000
_cell.length_c   1.000
_cell.angle_alpha   90.00
_cell.angle_beta   90.00
_cell.angle_gamma   90.00
#
_symmetry.space_group_name_H-M   'P 1'
#
loop_
_entity.id
_entity.type
_entity.pdbx_description
1 polymer ?
#
loop_
_entity_poly.entity_id
_entity_poly.type
_entity_poly.pdbx_seq_one_letter_code
_entity_poly.pdbx_strand_id
1 'polypeptide(L)'
;MEIQRVDVGERGLVALNNIRKGEKLLFVPPELVITADSKWSNSEAGDVLKQYNVPDWPFIATYLISEASLMKSSRWSNYISALPRQPYSLLYWTRSELDRYLEASQIRERAIERINNVTGTYNDLKLRIFSKHPDLFPEEIFNIETFNWSFGILFSRLVRLPSMDGRVALVPWADMLNHNCEVETFLDYDKSSQGIVFTTDRAYLPGEQVFISYGRKSNGELLLSYGFVPREGTNPSDSVELSLSLKKSDKCYKEKVEALKNHGLSASERFPIQVTGWPLELMAFAYLVVSPPSMSRQFEEMAAAASNKNTSKKDIKYPEIEEALQFILDSCESSISKYSKFLQASGEMDLDVTNPKQLNRRVFLKQLAVDLCTSERRILFRSQYILRRRLRDIKSGELKALNLFDGLRNLFK
;
A
#
# COMPACT_ATOMS: atom_id res chain seq x y z
N MET A 1 -24.12 17.36 -4.94
CA MET A 1 -22.96 16.99 -5.78
C MET A 1 -23.47 16.20 -6.96
N GLU A 2 -22.73 16.15 -8.06
CA GLU A 2 -23.01 15.28 -9.19
C GLU A 2 -21.74 14.58 -9.70
N ILE A 3 -21.90 13.49 -10.46
CA ILE A 3 -20.77 12.78 -11.08
C ILE A 3 -20.41 13.51 -12.38
N GLN A 4 -19.20 14.03 -12.48
CA GLN A 4 -18.68 14.64 -13.69
C GLN A 4 -17.39 13.95 -14.15
N ARG A 5 -17.00 14.18 -15.41
CA ARG A 5 -15.64 13.87 -15.87
C ARG A 5 -14.67 14.86 -15.24
N VAL A 6 -13.55 14.35 -14.74
CA VAL A 6 -12.56 15.11 -13.97
C VAL A 6 -11.15 14.64 -14.29
N ASP A 7 -10.16 15.49 -14.03
CA ASP A 7 -8.75 15.18 -14.29
C ASP A 7 -8.22 14.02 -13.41
N VAL A 8 -8.63 13.99 -12.14
CA VAL A 8 -8.24 12.95 -11.19
C VAL A 8 -9.33 11.88 -11.12
N GLY A 9 -9.04 10.66 -11.56
CA GLY A 9 -9.92 9.49 -11.44
C GLY A 9 -10.93 9.27 -12.58
N GLU A 10 -10.81 10.01 -13.69
CA GLU A 10 -11.70 10.05 -14.87
C GLU A 10 -13.14 10.53 -14.60
N ARG A 11 -13.74 10.09 -13.49
CA ARG A 11 -15.03 10.50 -12.95
C ARG A 11 -14.90 10.78 -11.46
N GLY A 12 -15.60 11.78 -10.97
CA GLY A 12 -15.58 12.16 -9.56
C GLY A 12 -16.82 12.95 -9.16
N LEU A 13 -17.04 13.11 -7.86
CA LEU A 13 -18.13 13.91 -7.32
C LEU A 13 -17.74 15.38 -7.28
N VAL A 14 -18.54 16.24 -7.92
CA VAL A 14 -18.31 17.69 -8.01
C VAL A 14 -19.39 18.44 -7.23
N ALA A 15 -18.96 19.47 -6.49
CA ALA A 15 -19.84 20.33 -5.73
C ALA A 15 -20.72 21.17 -6.66
N LEU A 16 -22.04 21.16 -6.42
CA LEU A 16 -23.01 21.98 -7.17
C LEU A 16 -23.25 23.34 -6.51
N ASN A 17 -23.05 23.40 -5.19
CA ASN A 17 -23.25 24.57 -4.35
C ASN A 17 -22.04 24.69 -3.40
N ASN A 18 -21.94 25.81 -2.69
CA ASN A 18 -20.98 25.94 -1.60
C ASN A 18 -21.26 24.88 -0.52
N ILE A 19 -20.23 24.13 -0.14
CA ILE A 19 -20.27 23.13 0.91
C ILE A 19 -19.40 23.61 2.07
N ARG A 20 -19.91 23.49 3.30
CA ARG A 20 -19.17 23.92 4.49
C ARG A 20 -18.27 22.79 5.00
N LYS A 21 -17.23 23.17 5.74
CA LYS A 21 -16.47 22.22 6.56
C LYS A 21 -17.37 21.59 7.63
N GLY A 22 -17.26 20.28 7.83
CA GLY A 22 -18.04 19.52 8.81
C GLY A 22 -19.45 19.15 8.33
N GLU A 23 -19.78 19.45 7.08
CA GLU A 23 -21.07 19.10 6.49
C GLU A 23 -21.08 17.61 6.12
N LYS A 24 -22.20 16.94 6.41
CA LYS A 24 -22.44 15.55 6.01
C LYS A 24 -23.08 15.53 4.62
N LEU A 25 -22.30 15.19 3.60
CA LEU A 25 -22.77 15.27 2.21
C LEU A 25 -23.35 13.98 1.66
N LEU A 26 -22.94 12.85 2.22
CA LEU A 26 -23.36 11.53 1.78
C LEU A 26 -23.93 10.78 2.97
N PHE A 27 -25.06 10.13 2.74
CA PHE A 27 -25.62 9.14 3.64
C PHE A 27 -25.96 7.90 2.82
N VAL A 28 -25.35 6.78 3.16
CA VAL A 28 -25.64 5.47 2.55
C VAL A 28 -26.24 4.59 3.64
N PRO A 29 -27.51 4.20 3.51
CA PRO A 29 -28.15 3.33 4.49
C PRO A 29 -27.52 1.93 4.45
N PRO A 30 -27.51 1.20 5.58
CA PRO A 30 -26.85 -0.11 5.67
C PRO A 30 -27.30 -1.12 4.61
N GLU A 31 -28.56 -1.06 4.16
CA GLU A 31 -29.12 -1.94 3.14
C GLU A 31 -28.55 -1.71 1.73
N LEU A 32 -27.84 -0.59 1.54
CA LEU A 32 -27.12 -0.22 0.31
C LEU A 32 -25.60 -0.40 0.43
N VAL A 33 -25.14 -1.13 1.45
CA VAL A 33 -23.73 -1.48 1.65
C VAL A 33 -23.52 -2.97 1.34
N ILE A 34 -22.43 -3.29 0.64
CA ILE A 34 -22.03 -4.68 0.37
C ILE A 34 -20.96 -5.08 1.38
N THR A 35 -21.25 -6.11 2.18
CA THR A 35 -20.39 -6.67 3.22
C THR A 35 -20.47 -8.20 3.19
N ALA A 36 -19.69 -8.89 4.04
CA ALA A 36 -19.81 -10.33 4.21
C ALA A 36 -21.18 -10.79 4.76
N ASP A 37 -21.96 -9.87 5.34
CA ASP A 37 -23.31 -10.15 5.85
C ASP A 37 -24.42 -9.88 4.83
N SER A 38 -24.07 -9.37 3.64
CA SER A 38 -25.06 -9.05 2.61
C SER A 38 -25.84 -10.30 2.18
N LYS A 39 -27.15 -10.14 2.02
CA LYS A 39 -28.02 -11.21 1.50
C LYS A 39 -27.71 -11.44 0.03
N TRP A 40 -27.49 -12.71 -0.32
CA TRP A 40 -27.27 -13.17 -1.68
C TRP A 40 -28.58 -13.30 -2.42
N SER A 41 -28.59 -12.95 -3.71
CA SER A 41 -29.75 -13.23 -4.58
C SER A 41 -29.99 -14.74 -4.72
N ASN A 42 -28.93 -15.54 -4.76
CA ASN A 42 -28.98 -16.99 -4.55
C ASN A 42 -28.50 -17.30 -3.12
N SER A 43 -29.44 -17.52 -2.19
CA SER A 43 -29.11 -17.74 -0.78
C SER A 43 -28.26 -18.99 -0.55
N GLU A 44 -28.50 -20.06 -1.33
CA GLU A 44 -27.78 -21.33 -1.19
C GLU A 44 -26.28 -21.17 -1.45
N ALA A 45 -25.90 -20.39 -2.48
CA ALA A 45 -24.50 -20.08 -2.76
C ALA A 45 -23.82 -19.36 -1.57
N GLY A 46 -24.51 -18.38 -0.97
CA GLY A 46 -24.01 -17.67 0.21
C GLY A 46 -23.87 -18.58 1.43
N ASP A 47 -24.83 -19.46 1.66
CA ASP A 47 -24.84 -20.40 2.80
C ASP A 47 -23.72 -21.44 2.67
N VAL A 48 -23.47 -21.96 1.47
CA VAL A 48 -22.33 -22.86 1.20
C VAL A 48 -21.01 -22.17 1.56
N LEU A 49 -20.77 -20.94 1.09
CA LEU A 49 -19.53 -20.22 1.42
C LEU A 49 -19.36 -19.99 2.94
N LYS A 50 -20.46 -19.70 3.66
CA LYS A 50 -20.45 -19.59 5.12
C LYS A 50 -20.11 -20.91 5.80
N GLN A 51 -20.70 -22.03 5.35
CA GLN A 51 -20.42 -23.36 5.89
C GLN A 51 -18.94 -23.73 5.76
N TYR A 52 -18.29 -23.31 4.66
CA TYR A 52 -16.86 -23.50 4.45
C TYR A 52 -15.97 -22.45 5.14
N ASN A 53 -16.54 -21.57 5.97
CA ASN A 53 -15.84 -20.49 6.69
C ASN A 53 -14.96 -19.63 5.77
N VAL A 54 -15.48 -19.27 4.60
CA VAL A 54 -14.74 -18.42 3.65
C VAL A 54 -14.52 -17.03 4.27
N PRO A 55 -13.27 -16.51 4.31
CA PRO A 55 -13.00 -15.18 4.85
C PRO A 55 -13.70 -14.04 4.09
N ASP A 56 -13.89 -12.90 4.75
CA ASP A 56 -14.65 -11.75 4.21
C ASP A 56 -14.24 -11.32 2.80
N TRP A 57 -12.95 -11.20 2.52
CA TRP A 57 -12.45 -10.75 1.21
C TRP A 57 -12.85 -11.70 0.07
N PRO A 58 -12.47 -12.99 0.09
CA PRO A 58 -12.95 -13.93 -0.91
C PRO A 58 -14.48 -14.06 -0.93
N PHE A 59 -15.15 -13.97 0.22
CA PHE A 59 -16.61 -14.03 0.29
C PHE A 59 -17.27 -12.89 -0.48
N ILE A 60 -16.88 -11.64 -0.19
CA ILE A 60 -17.37 -10.45 -0.88
C ILE A 60 -16.96 -10.48 -2.36
N ALA A 61 -15.78 -11.00 -2.67
CA ALA A 61 -15.34 -11.14 -4.05
C ALA A 61 -16.25 -12.07 -4.85
N THR A 62 -16.59 -13.24 -4.29
CA THR A 62 -17.53 -14.19 -4.90
C THR A 62 -18.95 -13.63 -4.96
N TYR A 63 -19.39 -12.89 -3.94
CA TYR A 63 -20.68 -12.18 -3.95
C TYR A 63 -20.78 -11.22 -5.13
N LEU A 64 -19.76 -10.40 -5.34
CA LEU A 64 -19.75 -9.41 -6.41
C LEU A 64 -19.77 -10.08 -7.81
N ILE A 65 -19.10 -11.22 -7.98
CA ILE A 65 -19.16 -12.01 -9.22
C ILE A 65 -20.58 -12.53 -9.46
N SER A 66 -21.21 -13.09 -8.42
CA SER A 66 -22.58 -13.60 -8.49
C SER A 66 -23.59 -12.50 -8.86
N GLU A 67 -23.50 -11.34 -8.21
CA GLU A 67 -24.38 -10.22 -8.53
C GLU A 67 -24.11 -9.65 -9.93
N ALA A 68 -22.85 -9.63 -10.37
CA ALA A 68 -22.51 -9.20 -11.72
C ALA A 68 -23.08 -10.14 -12.80
N SER A 69 -23.11 -11.45 -12.55
CA SER A 69 -23.61 -12.44 -13.53
C SER A 69 -25.11 -12.36 -13.75
N LEU A 70 -25.86 -11.81 -12.79
CA LEU A 70 -27.31 -11.56 -12.92
C LEU A 70 -27.64 -10.37 -13.84
N MET A 71 -26.63 -9.58 -14.25
CA MET A 71 -26.80 -8.43 -15.14
C MET A 71 -27.93 -7.49 -14.66
N LYS A 72 -28.96 -7.26 -15.48
CA LYS A 72 -30.09 -6.36 -15.16
C LYS A 72 -30.97 -6.87 -14.03
N SER A 73 -30.90 -8.16 -13.69
CA SER A 73 -31.69 -8.76 -12.62
C SER A 73 -31.07 -8.53 -11.24
N SER A 74 -29.79 -8.14 -11.15
CA SER A 74 -29.19 -7.76 -9.88
C SER A 74 -29.74 -6.41 -9.41
N ARG A 75 -30.03 -6.33 -8.10
CA ARG A 75 -30.32 -5.04 -7.44
C ARG A 75 -29.16 -4.06 -7.52
N TRP A 76 -27.93 -4.54 -7.75
CA TRP A 76 -26.72 -3.74 -7.89
C TRP A 76 -26.38 -3.45 -9.34
N SER A 77 -27.24 -3.79 -10.31
CA SER A 77 -26.97 -3.63 -11.75
C SER A 77 -26.43 -2.25 -12.13
N ASN A 78 -27.00 -1.16 -11.59
CA ASN A 78 -26.54 0.21 -11.82
C ASN A 78 -25.14 0.47 -11.24
N TYR A 79 -24.89 0.00 -10.02
CA TYR A 79 -23.59 0.14 -9.35
C TYR A 79 -22.51 -0.65 -10.10
N ILE A 80 -22.77 -1.93 -10.38
CA ILE A 80 -21.84 -2.82 -11.07
C ILE A 80 -21.55 -2.29 -12.48
N SER A 81 -22.55 -1.78 -13.20
CA SER A 81 -22.35 -1.18 -14.52
C SER A 81 -21.47 0.07 -14.50
N ALA A 82 -21.40 0.76 -13.35
CA ALA A 82 -20.55 1.94 -13.17
C ALA A 82 -19.11 1.58 -12.77
N LEU A 83 -18.84 0.36 -12.30
CA LEU A 83 -17.50 -0.10 -11.92
C LEU A 83 -16.57 -0.21 -13.13
N PRO A 84 -15.26 -0.01 -12.95
CA PRO A 84 -14.29 -0.21 -14.01
C PRO A 84 -14.25 -1.70 -14.43
N ARG A 85 -14.22 -1.94 -15.74
CA ARG A 85 -14.05 -3.31 -16.29
C ARG A 85 -12.63 -3.84 -16.09
N GLN A 86 -11.64 -2.96 -16.14
CA GLN A 86 -10.24 -3.28 -15.91
C GLN A 86 -9.62 -2.19 -15.02
N PRO A 87 -9.60 -2.39 -13.69
CA PRO A 87 -8.84 -1.56 -12.77
C PRO A 87 -7.36 -1.46 -13.18
N TYR A 88 -6.74 -0.30 -12.98
CA TYR A 88 -5.33 -0.06 -13.36
C TYR A 88 -4.31 -0.49 -12.30
N SER A 89 -4.75 -1.16 -11.24
CA SER A 89 -3.89 -1.66 -10.16
C SER A 89 -2.83 -2.66 -10.67
N LEU A 90 -1.77 -2.86 -9.89
CA LEU A 90 -0.70 -3.81 -10.25
C LEU A 90 -1.16 -5.26 -10.36
N LEU A 91 -2.36 -5.62 -9.88
CA LEU A 91 -2.96 -6.94 -10.09
C LEU A 91 -3.12 -7.28 -11.59
N TYR A 92 -3.28 -6.26 -12.44
CA TYR A 92 -3.48 -6.42 -13.89
C TYR A 92 -2.19 -6.28 -14.70
N TRP A 93 -1.05 -6.13 -14.03
CA TRP A 93 0.23 -6.06 -14.71
C TRP A 93 0.76 -7.49 -14.86
N THR A 94 1.14 -7.83 -16.08
CA THR A 94 1.78 -9.12 -16.37
C THR A 94 3.14 -9.19 -15.69
N ARG A 95 3.65 -10.41 -15.51
CA ARG A 95 4.99 -10.62 -14.93
C ARG A 95 6.07 -9.87 -15.71
N SER A 96 6.00 -9.87 -17.04
CA SER A 96 6.93 -9.15 -17.90
C SER A 96 6.79 -7.63 -17.81
N GLU A 97 5.57 -7.09 -17.63
CA GLU A 97 5.35 -5.65 -17.37
C GLU A 97 5.95 -5.26 -16.01
N LEU A 98 5.76 -6.06 -14.95
CA LEU A 98 6.35 -5.82 -13.63
C LEU A 98 7.88 -5.87 -13.67
N ASP A 99 8.44 -6.92 -14.26
CA ASP A 99 9.90 -7.11 -14.35
C ASP A 99 10.54 -6.05 -15.25
N ARG A 100 9.83 -5.53 -16.25
CA ARG A 100 10.34 -4.48 -17.14
C ARG A 100 10.25 -3.08 -16.53
N TYR A 101 9.09 -2.72 -15.99
CA TYR A 101 8.81 -1.34 -15.60
C TYR A 101 9.10 -1.06 -14.12
N LEU A 102 9.08 -2.07 -13.26
CA LEU A 102 9.30 -1.91 -11.82
C LEU A 102 10.56 -2.65 -11.35
N GLU A 103 11.55 -2.83 -12.23
CA GLU A 103 12.79 -3.55 -11.88
C GLU A 103 13.55 -2.91 -10.71
N ALA A 104 13.53 -1.58 -10.62
CA ALA A 104 14.22 -0.82 -9.58
C ALA A 104 13.41 -0.75 -8.28
N SER A 105 12.08 -0.68 -8.39
CA SER A 105 11.17 -0.47 -7.26
C SER A 105 10.89 -1.75 -6.48
N GLN A 106 10.93 -1.63 -5.15
CA GLN A 106 10.62 -2.75 -4.25
C GLN A 106 9.13 -3.11 -4.27
N ILE A 107 8.25 -2.20 -4.72
CA ILE A 107 6.82 -2.49 -4.86
C ILE A 107 6.55 -3.66 -5.81
N ARG A 108 7.48 -3.97 -6.72
CA ARG A 108 7.40 -5.11 -7.65
C ARG A 108 7.17 -6.42 -6.90
N GLU A 109 7.92 -6.67 -5.83
CA GLU A 109 7.80 -7.91 -5.07
C GLU A 109 6.44 -7.99 -4.36
N ARG A 110 5.94 -6.88 -3.80
CA ARG A 110 4.60 -6.81 -3.21
C ARG A 110 3.49 -7.04 -4.25
N ALA A 111 3.67 -6.58 -5.49
CA ALA A 111 2.75 -6.86 -6.58
C ALA A 111 2.73 -8.35 -6.95
N ILE A 112 3.90 -8.97 -7.06
CA ILE A 112 4.04 -10.41 -7.33
C ILE A 112 3.38 -11.23 -6.21
N GLU A 113 3.68 -10.91 -4.95
CA GLU A 113 3.07 -11.55 -3.77
C GLU A 113 1.54 -11.42 -3.80
N ARG A 114 1.02 -10.23 -4.14
CA ARG A 114 -0.43 -10.00 -4.26
C ARG A 114 -1.07 -10.86 -5.36
N ILE A 115 -0.47 -10.91 -6.54
CA ILE A 115 -0.97 -11.74 -7.66
C ILE A 115 -1.00 -13.21 -7.25
N ASN A 116 0.07 -13.70 -6.62
CA ASN A 116 0.16 -15.07 -6.13
C ASN A 116 -0.89 -15.36 -5.06
N ASN A 117 -1.12 -14.43 -4.11
CA ASN A 117 -2.12 -14.61 -3.06
C ASN A 117 -3.55 -14.66 -3.61
N VAL A 118 -3.90 -13.79 -4.56
CA VAL A 118 -5.23 -13.83 -5.22
C VAL A 118 -5.41 -15.12 -6.01
N THR A 119 -4.39 -15.51 -6.79
CA THR A 119 -4.41 -16.76 -7.57
C THR A 119 -4.53 -17.99 -6.66
N GLY A 120 -3.76 -18.02 -5.56
CA GLY A 120 -3.82 -19.08 -4.57
C GLY A 120 -5.18 -19.17 -3.90
N THR A 121 -5.78 -18.02 -3.54
CA THR A 121 -7.12 -17.96 -2.95
C THR A 121 -8.18 -18.49 -3.92
N TYR A 122 -8.10 -18.13 -5.20
CA TYR A 122 -8.99 -18.67 -6.22
C TYR A 122 -8.85 -20.19 -6.36
N ASN A 123 -7.61 -20.69 -6.48
CA ASN A 123 -7.36 -22.13 -6.64
C ASN A 123 -7.87 -22.93 -5.44
N ASP A 124 -7.70 -22.39 -4.23
CA ASP A 124 -8.20 -22.98 -3.00
C ASP A 124 -9.74 -23.04 -2.97
N LEU A 125 -10.43 -21.95 -3.32
CA LEU A 125 -11.90 -21.93 -3.42
C LEU A 125 -12.42 -22.86 -4.52
N LYS A 126 -11.75 -22.88 -5.68
CA LYS A 126 -12.11 -23.76 -6.79
C LYS A 126 -12.07 -25.21 -6.36
N LEU A 127 -10.97 -25.64 -5.75
CA LEU A 127 -10.76 -27.02 -5.31
C LEU A 127 -11.71 -27.41 -4.17
N ARG A 128 -11.88 -26.56 -3.16
CA ARG A 128 -12.64 -26.90 -1.96
C ARG A 128 -14.14 -26.76 -2.12
N ILE A 129 -14.60 -25.83 -2.97
CA ILE A 129 -16.00 -25.37 -3.06
C ILE A 129 -16.51 -25.37 -4.50
N PHE A 130 -15.98 -24.54 -5.41
CA PHE A 130 -16.64 -24.29 -6.70
C PHE A 130 -16.79 -25.57 -7.54
N SER A 131 -15.76 -26.41 -7.62
CA SER A 131 -15.83 -27.67 -8.35
C SER A 131 -16.76 -28.72 -7.72
N LYS A 132 -17.13 -28.57 -6.44
CA LYS A 132 -18.07 -29.48 -5.75
C LYS A 132 -19.52 -29.04 -5.87
N HIS A 133 -19.74 -27.76 -6.17
CA HIS A 133 -21.04 -27.13 -6.32
C HIS A 133 -21.12 -26.37 -7.67
N PRO A 134 -20.92 -27.04 -8.81
CA PRO A 134 -20.87 -26.38 -10.12
C PRO A 134 -22.20 -25.76 -10.56
N ASP A 135 -23.31 -26.21 -9.98
CA ASP A 135 -24.65 -25.64 -10.11
C ASP A 135 -24.77 -24.26 -9.45
N LEU A 136 -24.06 -24.04 -8.34
CA LEU A 136 -24.00 -22.76 -7.63
C LEU A 136 -22.87 -21.86 -8.14
N PHE A 137 -21.73 -22.46 -8.50
CA PHE A 137 -20.52 -21.76 -8.92
C PHE A 137 -20.00 -22.28 -10.28
N PRO A 138 -20.74 -22.06 -11.38
CA PRO A 138 -20.33 -22.49 -12.71
C PRO A 138 -19.00 -21.85 -13.15
N GLU A 139 -18.11 -22.64 -13.76
CA GLU A 139 -16.74 -22.24 -14.10
C GLU A 139 -16.70 -21.10 -15.13
N GLU A 140 -17.67 -21.02 -16.03
CA GLU A 140 -17.79 -19.93 -17.00
C GLU A 140 -18.06 -18.57 -16.35
N ILE A 141 -18.61 -18.55 -15.12
CA ILE A 141 -18.85 -17.34 -14.34
C ILE A 141 -17.78 -17.14 -13.27
N PHE A 142 -17.46 -18.19 -12.50
CA PHE A 142 -16.53 -18.16 -11.37
C PHE A 142 -15.14 -18.68 -11.79
N ASN A 143 -14.47 -17.91 -12.66
CA ASN A 143 -13.11 -18.20 -13.13
C ASN A 143 -12.09 -17.18 -12.61
N ILE A 144 -10.82 -17.40 -12.94
CA ILE A 144 -9.72 -16.52 -12.51
C ILE A 144 -9.86 -15.08 -13.03
N GLU A 145 -10.47 -14.86 -14.20
CA GLU A 145 -10.62 -13.52 -14.77
C GLU A 145 -11.65 -12.71 -13.99
N THR A 146 -12.82 -13.28 -13.71
CA THR A 146 -13.85 -12.63 -12.89
C THR A 146 -13.42 -12.50 -11.43
N PHE A 147 -12.63 -13.43 -10.92
CA PHE A 147 -12.02 -13.35 -9.59
C PHE A 147 -11.00 -12.22 -9.49
N ASN A 148 -10.10 -12.08 -10.48
CA ASN A 148 -9.17 -10.96 -10.57
C ASN A 148 -9.92 -9.63 -10.73
N TRP A 149 -10.97 -9.57 -11.55
CA TRP A 149 -11.87 -8.42 -11.63
C TRP A 149 -12.40 -8.03 -10.26
N SER A 150 -13.02 -8.96 -9.56
CA SER A 150 -13.64 -8.72 -8.27
C SER A 150 -12.61 -8.26 -7.22
N PHE A 151 -11.47 -8.93 -7.09
CA PHE A 151 -10.38 -8.49 -6.20
C PHE A 151 -9.81 -7.13 -6.58
N GLY A 152 -9.70 -6.82 -7.88
CA GLY A 152 -9.30 -5.49 -8.36
C GLY A 152 -10.28 -4.40 -7.91
N ILE A 153 -11.58 -4.67 -7.92
CA ILE A 153 -12.60 -3.79 -7.33
C ILE A 153 -12.39 -3.67 -5.81
N LEU A 154 -12.25 -4.79 -5.09
CA LEU A 154 -12.07 -4.74 -3.64
C LEU A 154 -10.81 -3.94 -3.23
N PHE A 155 -9.66 -4.17 -3.87
CA PHE A 155 -8.44 -3.43 -3.54
C PHE A 155 -8.57 -1.91 -3.74
N SER A 156 -9.37 -1.50 -4.71
CA SER A 156 -9.51 -0.09 -5.09
C SER A 156 -10.69 0.63 -4.44
N ARG A 157 -11.70 -0.09 -3.92
CA ARG A 157 -12.98 0.50 -3.47
C ARG A 157 -13.47 0.03 -2.11
N LEU A 158 -12.89 -1.04 -1.56
CA LEU A 158 -13.28 -1.52 -0.25
C LEU A 158 -12.81 -0.54 0.84
N VAL A 159 -13.75 -0.03 1.63
CA VAL A 159 -13.46 0.84 2.76
C VAL A 159 -13.47 0.04 4.05
N ARG A 160 -12.61 0.44 4.98
CA ARG A 160 -12.64 -0.04 6.36
C ARG A 160 -13.46 0.94 7.19
N LEU A 161 -14.37 0.42 8.01
CA LEU A 161 -15.32 1.20 8.81
C LEU A 161 -14.93 1.10 10.30
N PRO A 162 -14.13 2.05 10.85
CA PRO A 162 -13.71 2.01 12.24
C PRO A 162 -14.87 1.91 13.24
N SER A 163 -15.97 2.62 12.99
CA SER A 163 -17.13 2.62 13.88
C SER A 163 -17.95 1.31 13.86
N MET A 164 -17.57 0.36 13.00
CA MET A 164 -18.12 -0.99 12.91
C MET A 164 -17.03 -2.05 13.14
N ASP A 165 -16.22 -1.89 14.18
CA ASP A 165 -15.15 -2.82 14.56
C ASP A 165 -14.12 -3.09 13.45
N GLY A 166 -13.92 -2.11 12.57
CA GLY A 166 -13.01 -2.23 11.44
C GLY A 166 -13.46 -3.19 10.35
N ARG A 167 -14.76 -3.50 10.27
CA ARG A 167 -15.38 -4.24 9.15
C ARG A 167 -15.07 -3.57 7.82
N VAL A 168 -15.05 -4.38 6.77
CA VAL A 168 -14.80 -3.93 5.41
C VAL A 168 -16.08 -3.95 4.58
N ALA A 169 -16.24 -2.97 3.69
CA ALA A 169 -17.45 -2.79 2.91
C ALA A 169 -17.17 -2.15 1.56
N LEU A 170 -17.95 -2.52 0.53
CA LEU A 170 -18.14 -1.64 -0.62
C LEU A 170 -19.34 -0.75 -0.30
N VAL A 171 -19.17 0.55 -0.53
CA VAL A 171 -20.20 1.56 -0.27
C VAL A 171 -20.56 2.21 -1.61
N PRO A 172 -21.46 1.57 -2.39
CA PRO A 172 -21.93 2.08 -3.67
C PRO A 172 -22.21 3.59 -3.64
N TRP A 173 -21.83 4.26 -4.72
CA TRP A 173 -21.92 5.72 -4.91
C TRP A 173 -20.90 6.53 -4.10
N ALA A 174 -20.71 6.21 -2.81
CA ALA A 174 -19.72 6.89 -1.98
C ALA A 174 -18.28 6.52 -2.38
N ASP A 175 -18.07 5.31 -2.90
CA ASP A 175 -16.81 4.82 -3.46
C ASP A 175 -16.43 5.46 -4.82
N MET A 176 -17.19 6.44 -5.30
CA MET A 176 -16.84 7.29 -6.46
C MET A 176 -16.04 8.54 -6.07
N LEU A 177 -15.84 8.79 -4.77
CA LEU A 177 -14.94 9.84 -4.29
C LEU A 177 -13.49 9.47 -4.60
N ASN A 178 -12.77 10.39 -5.25
CA ASN A 178 -11.36 10.17 -5.56
C ASN A 178 -10.44 10.57 -4.40
N HIS A 179 -9.19 10.11 -4.49
CA HIS A 179 -8.16 10.44 -3.52
C HIS A 179 -7.58 11.84 -3.71
N ASN A 180 -7.31 12.51 -2.60
CA ASN A 180 -6.34 13.61 -2.53
C ASN A 180 -5.46 13.44 -1.28
N CYS A 181 -4.16 13.70 -1.40
CA CYS A 181 -3.19 13.56 -0.31
C CYS A 181 -3.32 14.66 0.77
N GLU A 182 -4.06 15.74 0.49
CA GLU A 182 -4.24 16.89 1.38
C GLU A 182 -5.48 16.77 2.27
N VAL A 183 -6.34 15.76 2.06
CA VAL A 183 -7.55 15.55 2.85
C VAL A 183 -7.38 14.39 3.83
N GLU A 184 -8.04 14.49 4.97
CA GLU A 184 -8.08 13.45 6.01
C GLU A 184 -9.46 12.82 6.17
N THR A 185 -10.46 13.26 5.39
CA THR A 185 -11.80 12.66 5.41
C THR A 185 -11.80 11.20 4.99
N PHE A 186 -12.74 10.43 5.55
CA PHE A 186 -13.00 9.05 5.19
C PHE A 186 -14.51 8.74 5.37
N LEU A 187 -14.95 7.60 4.82
CA LEU A 187 -16.29 7.08 5.02
C LEU A 187 -16.32 6.28 6.31
N ASP A 188 -17.29 6.56 7.18
CA ASP A 188 -17.50 5.75 8.38
C ASP A 188 -18.97 5.66 8.77
N TYR A 189 -19.30 4.71 9.63
CA TYR A 189 -20.64 4.55 10.17
C TYR A 189 -20.93 5.60 11.25
N ASP A 190 -21.96 6.41 11.01
CA ASP A 190 -22.47 7.35 12.01
C ASP A 190 -23.63 6.70 12.78
N LYS A 191 -23.41 6.51 14.09
CA LYS A 191 -24.40 5.92 15.00
C LYS A 191 -25.67 6.76 15.11
N SER A 192 -25.57 8.08 14.93
CA SER A 192 -26.73 8.97 15.07
C SER A 192 -27.69 8.87 13.88
N SER A 193 -27.16 8.81 12.65
CA SER A 193 -27.96 8.61 11.43
C SER A 193 -28.16 7.13 11.07
N GLN A 194 -27.48 6.21 11.77
CA GLN A 194 -27.51 4.77 11.52
C GLN A 194 -27.12 4.35 10.10
N GLY A 195 -26.10 4.98 9.52
CA GLY A 195 -25.63 4.66 8.16
C GLY A 195 -24.22 5.16 7.90
N ILE A 196 -23.69 4.87 6.72
CA ILE A 196 -22.36 5.32 6.32
C ILE A 196 -22.44 6.77 5.87
N VAL A 197 -21.58 7.61 6.41
CA VAL A 197 -21.54 9.04 6.09
C VAL A 197 -20.17 9.48 5.60
N PHE A 198 -20.20 10.50 4.74
CA PHE A 198 -19.03 11.31 4.41
C PHE A 198 -19.18 12.68 5.04
N THR A 199 -18.21 13.07 5.87
CA THR A 199 -18.15 14.39 6.50
C THR A 199 -16.96 15.15 5.96
N THR A 200 -17.17 16.39 5.51
CA THR A 200 -16.10 17.21 4.93
C THR A 200 -15.11 17.74 5.98
N ASP A 201 -13.81 17.77 5.65
CA ASP A 201 -12.75 18.39 6.47
C ASP A 201 -12.47 19.84 6.09
N ARG A 202 -12.98 20.27 4.93
CA ARG A 202 -12.83 21.61 4.36
C ARG A 202 -14.09 22.08 3.64
N ALA A 203 -14.13 23.37 3.31
CA ALA A 203 -15.17 23.92 2.44
C ALA A 203 -14.87 23.62 0.96
N TYR A 204 -15.92 23.50 0.15
CA TYR A 204 -15.82 23.33 -1.30
C TYR A 204 -16.69 24.37 -2.01
N LEU A 205 -16.17 24.97 -3.08
CA LEU A 205 -16.90 25.87 -3.96
C LEU A 205 -17.60 25.09 -5.08
N PRO A 206 -18.68 25.65 -5.69
CA PRO A 206 -19.29 25.07 -6.88
C PRO A 206 -18.24 24.79 -7.98
N GLY A 207 -18.28 23.61 -8.57
CA GLY A 207 -17.32 23.15 -9.58
C GLY A 207 -16.07 22.48 -9.01
N GLU A 208 -15.81 22.54 -7.70
CA GLU A 208 -14.70 21.80 -7.09
C GLU A 208 -15.05 20.31 -6.92
N GLN A 209 -14.08 19.45 -7.24
CA GLN A 209 -14.18 18.03 -6.93
C GLN A 209 -14.05 17.81 -5.41
N VAL A 210 -14.93 16.97 -4.88
CA VAL A 210 -14.92 16.51 -3.49
C VAL A 210 -14.05 15.25 -3.41
N PHE A 211 -13.10 15.28 -2.50
CA PHE A 211 -12.09 14.22 -2.35
C PHE A 211 -12.17 13.56 -0.98
N ILE A 212 -11.60 12.36 -0.91
CA ILE A 212 -11.44 11.57 0.31
C ILE A 212 -9.98 11.10 0.48
N SER A 213 -9.60 10.73 1.70
CA SER A 213 -8.35 10.03 1.94
C SER A 213 -8.54 8.54 1.70
N TYR A 214 -7.68 7.93 0.87
CA TYR A 214 -7.55 6.47 0.77
C TYR A 214 -6.67 5.90 1.90
N GLY A 215 -6.27 6.76 2.83
CA GLY A 215 -5.35 6.45 3.92
C GLY A 215 -3.92 6.93 3.65
N ARG A 216 -3.10 6.91 4.71
CA ARG A 216 -1.68 7.27 4.66
C ARG A 216 -0.88 6.14 3.99
N LYS A 217 -0.72 6.25 2.68
CA LYS A 217 -0.09 5.23 1.81
C LYS A 217 1.06 5.83 1.03
N SER A 218 2.07 5.02 0.75
CA SER A 218 3.13 5.45 -0.17
C SER A 218 2.62 5.53 -1.61
N ASN A 219 3.37 6.20 -2.49
CA ASN A 219 3.04 6.21 -3.92
C ASN A 219 3.06 4.80 -4.52
N GLY A 220 3.97 3.94 -4.07
CA GLY A 220 4.00 2.53 -4.46
C GLY A 220 2.71 1.79 -4.02
N GLU A 221 2.23 2.04 -2.81
CA GLU A 221 0.99 1.44 -2.32
C GLU A 221 -0.25 1.95 -3.04
N LEU A 222 -0.26 3.24 -3.42
CA LEU A 222 -1.32 3.83 -4.23
C LEU A 222 -1.36 3.21 -5.63
N LEU A 223 -0.19 3.02 -6.26
CA LEU A 223 -0.09 2.32 -7.54
C LEU A 223 -0.56 0.85 -7.41
N LEU A 224 -0.10 0.16 -6.36
CA LEU A 224 -0.38 -1.24 -6.08
C LEU A 224 -1.89 -1.53 -5.95
N SER A 225 -2.67 -0.65 -5.31
CA SER A 225 -4.11 -0.86 -5.07
C SER A 225 -5.03 -0.10 -6.01
N TYR A 226 -4.66 1.10 -6.44
CA TYR A 226 -5.56 2.02 -7.16
C TYR A 226 -5.10 2.36 -8.58
N GLY A 227 -3.84 2.07 -8.93
CA GLY A 227 -3.36 2.24 -10.32
C GLY A 227 -2.96 3.66 -10.70
N PHE A 228 -2.57 4.50 -9.74
CA PHE A 228 -2.05 5.84 -9.99
C PHE A 228 -0.87 6.19 -9.08
N VAL A 229 -0.08 7.18 -9.50
CA VAL A 229 1.02 7.75 -8.72
C VAL A 229 0.75 9.25 -8.57
N PRO A 230 0.62 9.78 -7.33
CA PRO A 230 0.55 11.23 -7.11
C PRO A 230 1.74 11.97 -7.72
N ARG A 231 1.53 13.25 -8.05
CA ARG A 231 2.62 14.11 -8.53
C ARG A 231 3.75 14.14 -7.51
N GLU A 232 4.99 14.16 -8.00
CA GLU A 232 6.18 14.17 -7.15
C GLU A 232 6.09 15.27 -6.08
N GLY A 233 6.33 14.88 -4.82
CA GLY A 233 6.34 15.81 -3.69
C GLY A 233 4.97 16.21 -3.12
N THR A 234 3.86 15.75 -3.69
CA THR A 234 2.51 16.08 -3.20
C THR A 234 1.99 15.12 -2.12
N ASN A 235 2.49 13.88 -2.05
CA ASN A 235 2.09 12.91 -1.04
C ASN A 235 3.01 12.99 0.19
N PRO A 236 2.53 13.49 1.35
CA PRO A 236 3.34 13.58 2.57
C PRO A 236 3.60 12.21 3.22
N SER A 237 2.81 11.19 2.86
CA SER A 237 2.99 9.82 3.33
C SER A 237 3.90 8.99 2.41
N ASP A 238 4.47 9.60 1.37
CA ASP A 238 5.29 8.87 0.41
C ASP A 238 6.54 8.26 1.06
N SER A 239 6.84 7.01 0.69
CA SER A 239 7.94 6.24 1.23
C SER A 239 8.44 5.23 0.21
N VAL A 240 9.74 4.94 0.22
CA VAL A 240 10.34 3.85 -0.53
C VAL A 240 10.81 2.77 0.44
N GLU A 241 10.64 1.50 0.09
CA GLU A 241 11.13 0.38 0.89
C GLU A 241 12.65 0.20 0.66
N LEU A 242 13.46 0.40 1.69
CA LEU A 242 14.88 0.08 1.68
C LEU A 242 15.09 -1.36 2.16
N SER A 243 15.62 -2.21 1.30
CA SER A 243 15.94 -3.60 1.64
C SER A 243 17.32 -3.71 2.30
N LEU A 244 17.37 -4.27 3.50
CA LEU A 244 18.60 -4.59 4.22
C LEU A 244 18.71 -6.10 4.44
N SER A 245 19.92 -6.65 4.35
CA SER A 245 20.12 -8.09 4.52
C SER A 245 21.42 -8.45 5.23
N LEU A 246 21.37 -9.58 5.96
CA LEU A 246 22.55 -10.22 6.53
C LEU A 246 23.34 -10.94 5.45
N LYS A 247 24.66 -10.72 5.43
CA LYS A 247 25.56 -11.46 4.55
C LYS A 247 25.82 -12.84 5.14
N LYS A 248 25.70 -13.90 4.33
CA LYS A 248 26.03 -15.28 4.74
C LYS A 248 27.48 -15.46 5.22
N SER A 249 28.37 -14.55 4.87
CA SER A 249 29.77 -14.51 5.32
C SER A 249 29.96 -13.89 6.70
N ASP A 250 28.91 -13.40 7.37
CA ASP A 250 28.97 -12.91 8.73
C ASP A 250 29.31 -14.05 9.70
N LYS A 251 30.30 -13.83 10.58
CA LYS A 251 30.75 -14.82 11.56
C LYS A 251 29.65 -15.25 12.52
N CYS A 252 28.69 -14.36 12.79
CA CYS A 252 27.54 -14.57 13.66
C CYS A 252 26.24 -14.73 12.86
N TYR A 253 26.31 -15.12 11.59
CA TYR A 253 25.13 -15.21 10.73
C TYR A 253 24.02 -16.09 11.34
N LYS A 254 24.39 -17.25 11.90
CA LYS A 254 23.41 -18.19 12.46
C LYS A 254 22.72 -17.61 13.68
N GLU A 255 23.49 -17.03 14.61
CA GLU A 255 22.95 -16.43 15.83
C GLU A 255 22.06 -15.23 15.53
N LYS A 256 22.47 -14.35 14.59
CA LYS A 256 21.66 -13.19 14.19
C LYS A 256 20.37 -13.61 13.48
N VAL A 257 20.42 -14.62 12.61
CA VAL A 257 19.22 -15.14 11.94
C VAL A 257 18.27 -15.79 12.94
N GLU A 258 18.78 -16.51 13.94
CA GLU A 258 17.94 -17.10 14.97
C GLU A 258 17.23 -16.02 15.82
N ALA A 259 17.97 -14.98 16.23
CA ALA A 259 17.38 -13.84 16.93
C ALA A 259 16.28 -13.15 16.11
N LEU A 260 16.50 -12.94 14.81
CA LEU A 260 15.49 -12.38 13.91
C LEU A 260 14.24 -13.26 13.85
N LYS A 261 14.42 -14.58 13.70
CA LYS A 261 13.30 -15.54 13.63
C LYS A 261 12.46 -15.57 14.90
N ASN A 262 13.09 -15.47 16.08
CA ASN A 262 12.37 -15.40 17.36
C ASN A 262 11.38 -14.23 17.41
N HIS A 263 11.65 -13.16 16.65
CA HIS A 263 10.79 -11.99 16.53
C HIS A 263 9.96 -11.96 15.24
N GLY A 264 9.96 -13.04 14.45
CA GLY A 264 9.22 -13.16 13.20
C GLY A 264 9.79 -12.32 12.06
N LEU A 265 11.07 -11.98 12.13
CA LEU A 265 11.83 -11.39 11.04
C LEU A 265 12.65 -12.46 10.33
N SER A 266 13.08 -12.12 9.11
CA SER A 266 13.94 -12.92 8.27
C SER A 266 15.32 -12.28 8.14
N ALA A 267 16.24 -12.97 7.45
CA ALA A 267 17.58 -12.45 7.19
C ALA A 267 17.60 -11.23 6.24
N SER A 268 16.47 -10.89 5.62
CA SER A 268 16.33 -9.79 4.67
C SER A 268 15.01 -9.07 4.90
N GLU A 269 15.07 -7.86 5.42
CA GLU A 269 13.90 -7.06 5.76
C GLU A 269 13.81 -5.80 4.88
N ARG A 270 12.61 -5.24 4.80
CA ARG A 270 12.31 -4.03 4.03
C ARG A 270 11.76 -2.98 5.00
N PHE A 271 12.32 -1.78 4.96
CA PHE A 271 11.92 -0.69 5.85
C PHE A 271 11.49 0.54 5.05
N PRO A 272 10.34 1.15 5.36
CA PRO A 272 9.89 2.35 4.66
C PRO A 272 10.74 3.54 5.06
N ILE A 273 11.43 4.18 4.12
CA ILE A 273 12.12 5.45 4.34
C ILE A 273 11.31 6.58 3.68
N GLN A 274 11.28 7.74 4.32
CA GLN A 274 10.56 8.93 3.87
C GLN A 274 11.53 10.10 3.70
N VAL A 275 11.10 11.17 3.02
CA VAL A 275 11.90 12.41 2.94
C VAL A 275 12.20 13.03 4.31
N THR A 276 11.36 12.74 5.30
CA THR A 276 11.45 13.20 6.68
C THR A 276 12.42 12.36 7.53
N GLY A 277 12.76 11.15 7.11
CA GLY A 277 13.66 10.27 7.84
C GLY A 277 13.35 8.79 7.64
N TRP A 278 13.86 7.96 8.55
CA TRP A 278 13.71 6.51 8.54
C TRP A 278 13.27 5.99 9.91
N PRO A 279 12.61 4.83 9.96
CA PRO A 279 12.14 4.20 11.19
C PRO A 279 13.28 3.76 12.11
N LEU A 280 13.01 3.67 13.40
CA LEU A 280 13.98 3.16 14.40
C LEU A 280 14.28 1.68 14.17
N GLU A 281 13.32 0.94 13.64
CA GLU A 281 13.39 -0.46 13.27
C GLU A 281 14.48 -0.71 12.23
N LEU A 282 14.61 0.19 11.25
CA LEU A 282 15.69 0.15 10.26
C LEU A 282 17.05 0.30 10.94
N MET A 283 17.17 1.25 11.88
CA MET A 283 18.40 1.45 12.64
C MET A 283 18.75 0.23 13.48
N ALA A 284 17.78 -0.34 14.20
CA ALA A 284 17.98 -1.54 15.03
C ALA A 284 18.43 -2.74 14.18
N PHE A 285 17.82 -2.94 13.01
CA PHE A 285 18.23 -3.99 12.07
C PHE A 285 19.64 -3.75 11.53
N ALA A 286 19.95 -2.54 11.08
CA ALA A 286 21.29 -2.17 10.62
C ALA A 286 22.34 -2.41 11.71
N TYR A 287 22.01 -2.08 12.95
CA TYR A 287 22.86 -2.29 14.12
C TYR A 287 23.15 -3.77 14.35
N LEU A 288 22.11 -4.62 14.32
CA LEU A 288 22.28 -6.07 14.38
C LEU A 288 23.18 -6.57 13.26
N VAL A 289 22.99 -6.09 12.04
CA VAL A 289 23.78 -6.50 10.87
C VAL A 289 25.27 -6.18 11.08
N VAL A 290 25.62 -4.99 11.55
CA VAL A 290 27.04 -4.60 11.71
C VAL A 290 27.67 -5.06 13.03
N SER A 291 26.87 -5.55 13.98
CA SER A 291 27.37 -5.89 15.32
C SER A 291 28.39 -7.05 15.30
N PRO A 292 29.53 -6.92 16.01
CA PRO A 292 30.55 -7.96 16.10
C PRO A 292 30.15 -9.10 17.05
N PRO A 293 30.89 -10.24 17.04
CA PRO A 293 30.62 -11.37 17.93
C PRO A 293 30.65 -11.03 19.43
N SER A 294 31.41 -10.00 19.83
CA SER A 294 31.47 -9.54 21.23
C SER A 294 30.13 -8.98 21.73
N MET A 295 29.22 -8.59 20.83
CA MET A 295 27.89 -8.05 21.15
C MET A 295 26.78 -9.11 21.05
N SER A 296 27.13 -10.40 20.96
CA SER A 296 26.17 -11.51 20.80
C SER A 296 25.05 -11.52 21.84
N ARG A 297 25.33 -11.09 23.08
CA ARG A 297 24.34 -10.99 24.16
C ARG A 297 23.22 -9.97 23.88
N GLN A 298 23.39 -9.08 22.92
CA GLN A 298 22.46 -8.00 22.59
C GLN A 298 21.69 -8.26 21.28
N PHE A 299 22.01 -9.34 20.55
CA PHE A 299 21.37 -9.63 19.26
C PHE A 299 19.85 -9.80 19.39
N GLU A 300 19.39 -10.46 20.45
CA GLU A 300 17.96 -10.65 20.71
C GLU A 300 17.24 -9.32 20.92
N GLU A 301 17.82 -8.41 21.71
CA GLU A 301 17.23 -7.08 21.95
C GLU A 301 17.19 -6.23 20.68
N MET A 302 18.22 -6.30 19.83
CA MET A 302 18.24 -5.60 18.54
C MET A 302 17.20 -6.18 17.56
N ALA A 303 17.07 -7.51 17.48
CA ALA A 303 16.06 -8.17 16.66
C ALA A 303 14.63 -7.84 17.13
N ALA A 304 14.41 -7.80 18.45
CA ALA A 304 13.15 -7.39 19.04
C ALA A 304 12.76 -5.97 18.63
N ALA A 305 13.70 -5.01 18.72
CA ALA A 305 13.46 -3.63 18.33
C ALA A 305 13.25 -3.46 16.83
N ALA A 306 13.95 -4.23 15.99
CA ALA A 306 13.74 -4.24 14.54
C ALA A 306 12.32 -4.73 14.16
N SER A 307 11.70 -5.57 14.99
CA SER A 307 10.38 -6.15 14.71
C SER A 307 9.20 -5.26 15.09
N ASN A 308 9.44 -4.20 15.88
CA ASN A 308 8.40 -3.35 16.49
C ASN A 308 7.37 -4.12 17.35
N LYS A 309 7.63 -5.38 17.74
CA LYS A 309 6.70 -6.17 18.58
C LYS A 309 6.78 -5.83 20.07
N ASN A 310 7.88 -5.21 20.51
CA ASN A 310 8.09 -4.80 21.91
C ASN A 310 8.00 -3.28 22.06
N THR A 311 6.79 -2.77 22.26
CA THR A 311 6.52 -1.37 22.66
C THR A 311 6.97 -1.04 24.10
N SER A 312 7.63 -1.97 24.80
CA SER A 312 7.96 -1.86 26.23
C SER A 312 9.23 -1.08 26.56
N LYS A 313 10.03 -0.66 25.56
CA LYS A 313 11.18 0.24 25.80
C LYS A 313 11.26 1.34 24.73
N LYS A 314 10.39 2.35 24.86
CA LYS A 314 10.44 3.58 24.02
C LYS A 314 11.72 4.43 24.20
N ASP A 315 12.57 4.07 25.16
CA ASP A 315 13.81 4.81 25.51
C ASP A 315 15.10 4.18 24.96
N ILE A 316 15.05 3.14 24.11
CA ILE A 316 16.27 2.65 23.46
C ILE A 316 16.69 3.65 22.38
N LYS A 317 17.53 4.61 22.76
CA LYS A 317 18.38 5.32 21.82
C LYS A 317 19.45 4.34 21.36
N TYR A 318 19.28 3.75 20.18
CA TYR A 318 20.40 3.08 19.51
C TYR A 318 21.46 4.15 19.22
N PRO A 319 22.69 4.00 19.71
CA PRO A 319 23.74 4.94 19.40
C PRO A 319 23.87 5.03 17.87
N GLU A 320 24.04 6.24 17.36
CA GLU A 320 24.43 6.45 15.96
C GLU A 320 25.86 5.95 15.77
N ILE A 321 26.01 4.64 15.63
CA ILE A 321 27.29 4.01 15.33
C ILE A 321 27.58 4.24 13.84
N GLU A 322 28.81 4.68 13.59
CA GLU A 322 29.33 5.01 12.27
C GLU A 322 29.09 3.85 11.28
N GLU A 323 29.38 2.62 11.70
CA GLU A 323 29.24 1.41 10.89
C GLU A 323 27.79 1.15 10.46
N ALA A 324 26.81 1.38 11.34
CA ALA A 324 25.39 1.18 11.01
C ALA A 324 24.89 2.25 10.03
N LEU A 325 25.26 3.52 10.24
CA LEU A 325 24.94 4.60 9.32
C LEU A 325 25.62 4.41 7.95
N GLN A 326 26.87 3.95 7.94
CA GLN A 326 27.58 3.63 6.70
C GLN A 326 26.91 2.46 5.97
N PHE A 327 26.49 1.41 6.67
CA PHE A 327 25.76 0.29 6.07
C PHE A 327 24.44 0.71 5.41
N ILE A 328 23.68 1.60 6.05
CA ILE A 328 22.45 2.15 5.48
C ILE A 328 22.77 3.03 4.28
N LEU A 329 23.82 3.86 4.36
CA LEU A 329 24.27 4.71 3.25
C LEU A 329 24.63 3.86 2.03
N ASP A 330 25.41 2.80 2.20
CA ASP A 330 25.81 1.90 1.12
C ASP A 330 24.59 1.25 0.45
N SER A 331 23.58 0.91 1.25
CA SER A 331 22.31 0.35 0.78
C SER A 331 21.48 1.39 0.01
N CYS A 332 21.42 2.64 0.48
CA CYS A 332 20.81 3.75 -0.26
C CYS A 332 21.53 3.98 -1.60
N GLU A 333 22.86 3.98 -1.62
CA GLU A 333 23.66 4.21 -2.83
C GLU A 333 23.48 3.10 -3.88
N SER A 334 23.45 1.86 -3.42
CA SER A 334 23.12 0.70 -4.26
C SER A 334 21.74 0.83 -4.87
N SER A 335 20.73 1.19 -4.08
CA SER A 335 19.37 1.44 -4.58
C SER A 335 19.34 2.60 -5.57
N ILE A 336 19.91 3.76 -5.24
CA ILE A 336 19.98 4.95 -6.13
C ILE A 336 20.56 4.57 -7.50
N SER A 337 21.60 3.74 -7.53
CA SER A 337 22.20 3.25 -8.77
C SER A 337 21.19 2.49 -9.63
N LYS A 338 20.39 1.59 -9.03
CA LYS A 338 19.32 0.85 -9.73
C LYS A 338 18.26 1.79 -10.31
N TYR A 339 17.72 2.72 -9.50
CA TYR A 339 16.73 3.69 -9.96
C TYR A 339 17.27 4.60 -11.07
N SER A 340 18.53 5.03 -10.95
CA SER A 340 19.15 5.91 -11.95
C SER A 340 19.35 5.20 -13.29
N LYS A 341 19.79 3.93 -13.27
CA LYS A 341 19.90 3.09 -14.46
C LYS A 341 18.54 2.89 -15.15
N PHE A 342 17.52 2.54 -14.38
CA PHE A 342 16.16 2.39 -14.91
C PHE A 342 15.66 3.68 -15.57
N LEU A 343 15.78 4.83 -14.89
CA LEU A 343 15.30 6.10 -15.43
C LEU A 343 16.07 6.54 -16.68
N GLN A 344 17.38 6.28 -16.76
CA GLN A 344 18.18 6.51 -17.98
C GLN A 344 17.71 5.63 -19.14
N ALA A 345 17.54 4.33 -18.90
CA ALA A 345 17.08 3.38 -19.91
C ALA A 345 15.62 3.67 -20.36
N SER A 346 14.78 4.18 -19.46
CA SER A 346 13.38 4.46 -19.76
C SER A 346 13.17 5.43 -20.91
N GLY A 347 14.11 6.34 -21.18
CA GLY A 347 14.05 7.24 -22.34
C GLY A 347 14.03 6.51 -23.70
N GLU A 348 14.57 5.28 -23.77
CA GLU A 348 14.78 4.51 -25.00
C GLU A 348 13.79 3.33 -25.18
N MET A 349 12.95 3.05 -24.18
CA MET A 349 12.21 1.77 -24.05
C MET A 349 11.08 1.48 -25.07
N ASP A 350 10.78 2.35 -26.06
CA ASP A 350 9.58 2.16 -26.92
C ASP A 350 9.80 2.50 -28.41
N LEU A 351 10.59 1.70 -29.12
CA LEU A 351 10.77 1.83 -30.58
C LEU A 351 10.01 0.78 -31.42
N ASP A 352 9.26 -0.15 -30.83
CA ASP A 352 8.65 -1.25 -31.58
C ASP A 352 7.12 -1.13 -31.69
N VAL A 353 6.65 -0.88 -32.92
CA VAL A 353 5.27 -0.44 -33.25
C VAL A 353 4.57 -1.50 -34.08
N THR A 354 3.60 -2.20 -33.48
CA THR A 354 2.69 -3.10 -34.22
C THR A 354 1.21 -2.93 -33.88
N ASN A 355 0.84 -2.26 -32.77
CA ASN A 355 -0.57 -2.03 -32.38
C ASN A 355 -0.77 -0.75 -31.52
N PRO A 356 -1.60 0.23 -31.96
CA PRO A 356 -1.85 1.48 -31.24
C PRO A 356 -2.46 1.33 -29.83
N LYS A 357 -3.35 0.36 -29.60
CA LYS A 357 -3.95 0.15 -28.25
C LYS A 357 -2.92 -0.36 -27.26
N GLN A 358 -2.04 -1.26 -27.70
CA GLN A 358 -0.95 -1.76 -26.87
C GLN A 358 0.10 -0.68 -26.63
N LEU A 359 0.37 0.17 -27.62
CA LEU A 359 1.25 1.33 -27.48
C LEU A 359 0.74 2.27 -26.37
N ASN A 360 -0.55 2.64 -26.39
CA ASN A 360 -1.14 3.52 -25.37
C ASN A 360 -1.04 2.93 -23.96
N ARG A 361 -1.28 1.61 -23.80
CA ARG A 361 -1.09 0.94 -22.50
C ARG A 361 0.37 0.98 -22.06
N ARG A 362 1.32 0.59 -22.93
CA ARG A 362 2.75 0.54 -22.59
C ARG A 362 3.25 1.91 -22.16
N VAL A 363 2.93 2.95 -22.93
CA VAL A 363 3.27 4.35 -22.60
C VAL A 363 2.71 4.74 -21.24
N PHE A 364 1.44 4.41 -20.95
CA PHE A 364 0.82 4.70 -19.66
C PHE A 364 1.48 3.97 -18.48
N LEU A 365 1.71 2.66 -18.59
CA LEU A 365 2.37 1.88 -17.52
C LEU A 365 3.79 2.36 -17.27
N LYS A 366 4.52 2.67 -18.35
CA LYS A 366 5.85 3.26 -18.28
C LYS A 366 5.83 4.61 -17.57
N GLN A 367 4.87 5.48 -17.88
CA GLN A 367 4.75 6.78 -17.20
C GLN A 367 4.55 6.59 -15.70
N LEU A 368 3.64 5.71 -15.29
CA LEU A 368 3.42 5.39 -13.87
C LEU A 368 4.70 4.89 -13.18
N ALA A 369 5.45 4.03 -13.86
CA ALA A 369 6.72 3.52 -13.33
C ALA A 369 7.81 4.60 -13.25
N VAL A 370 7.92 5.48 -14.23
CA VAL A 370 8.85 6.62 -14.23
C VAL A 370 8.50 7.58 -13.10
N ASP A 371 7.22 7.91 -12.92
CA ASP A 371 6.75 8.80 -11.85
C ASP A 371 7.05 8.21 -10.47
N LEU A 372 6.77 6.91 -10.28
CA LEU A 372 7.06 6.21 -9.03
C LEU A 372 8.57 6.20 -8.75
N CYS A 373 9.37 5.72 -9.71
CA CYS A 373 10.83 5.62 -9.56
C CYS A 373 11.48 6.99 -9.36
N THR A 374 10.93 8.05 -9.94
CA THR A 374 11.40 9.43 -9.70
C THR A 374 11.16 9.84 -8.26
N SER A 375 9.94 9.62 -7.73
CA SER A 375 9.59 9.92 -6.35
C SER A 375 10.43 9.12 -5.34
N GLU A 376 10.54 7.81 -5.54
CA GLU A 376 11.31 6.90 -4.68
C GLU A 376 12.81 7.26 -4.68
N ARG A 377 13.38 7.59 -5.85
CA ARG A 377 14.77 8.05 -5.97
C ARG A 377 15.02 9.36 -5.24
N ARG A 378 14.07 10.32 -5.28
CA ARG A 378 14.15 11.57 -4.51
C ARG A 378 14.26 11.30 -3.00
N ILE A 379 13.47 10.36 -2.48
CA ILE A 379 13.54 9.96 -1.07
C ILE A 379 14.91 9.34 -0.73
N LEU A 380 15.42 8.47 -1.60
CA LEU A 380 16.74 7.86 -1.41
C LEU A 380 17.86 8.91 -1.41
N PHE A 381 17.87 9.86 -2.34
CA PHE A 381 18.85 10.94 -2.36
C PHE A 381 18.79 11.81 -1.10
N ARG A 382 17.58 12.09 -0.60
CA ARG A 382 17.42 12.82 0.66
C ARG A 382 18.02 12.05 1.83
N SER A 383 17.79 10.74 1.90
CA SER A 383 18.35 9.87 2.93
C SER A 383 19.88 9.81 2.83
N GLN A 384 20.43 9.63 1.63
CA GLN A 384 21.87 9.67 1.35
C GLN A 384 22.52 10.98 1.83
N TYR A 385 21.90 12.12 1.53
CA TYR A 385 22.40 13.43 1.97
C TYR A 385 22.46 13.53 3.49
N ILE A 386 21.40 13.12 4.20
CA ILE A 386 21.36 13.15 5.66
C ILE A 386 22.43 12.22 6.25
N LEU A 387 22.55 10.99 5.73
CA LEU A 387 23.53 10.00 6.19
C LEU A 387 24.98 10.48 5.99
N ARG A 388 25.30 11.03 4.82
CA ARG A 388 26.64 11.59 4.53
C ARG A 388 26.99 12.74 5.46
N ARG A 389 26.02 13.58 5.79
CA ARG A 389 26.20 14.67 6.76
C ARG A 389 26.47 14.11 8.15
N ARG A 390 25.61 13.22 8.67
CA ARG A 390 25.81 12.59 9.99
C ARG A 390 27.16 11.89 10.11
N LEU A 391 27.55 11.10 9.11
CA LEU A 391 28.86 10.44 9.09
C LEU A 391 30.04 11.42 9.11
N ARG A 392 29.92 12.56 8.42
CA ARG A 392 30.93 13.63 8.47
C ARG A 392 31.01 14.26 9.86
N ASP A 393 29.87 14.54 10.48
CA ASP A 393 29.77 15.15 11.80
C ASP A 393 30.34 14.20 12.89
N ILE A 394 30.18 12.89 12.73
CA ILE A 394 30.80 11.86 13.59
C ILE A 394 32.33 11.85 13.40
N LYS A 395 32.80 11.78 12.15
CA LYS A 395 34.24 11.71 11.81
C LYS A 395 35.02 12.96 12.18
N SER A 396 34.39 14.14 12.09
CA SER A 396 34.99 15.43 12.46
C SER A 396 34.97 15.71 13.96
N GLY A 397 34.23 14.92 14.75
CA GLY A 397 34.05 15.16 16.19
C GLY A 397 33.06 16.26 16.53
N GLU A 398 32.39 16.89 15.56
CA GLU A 398 31.37 17.92 15.78
C GLU A 398 30.17 17.39 16.58
N LEU A 399 29.82 16.11 16.42
CA LEU A 399 28.79 15.46 17.26
C LEU A 399 29.23 15.23 18.71
N LYS A 400 30.54 15.06 18.98
CA LYS A 400 31.05 15.03 20.35
C LYS A 400 30.97 16.42 21.00
N ALA A 401 31.21 17.48 20.23
CA ALA A 401 31.06 18.85 20.70
C ALA A 401 29.60 19.18 21.05
N LEU A 402 28.63 18.79 20.21
CA LEU A 402 27.20 18.99 20.47
C LEU A 402 26.71 18.24 21.72
N ASN A 403 27.13 16.99 21.92
CA ASN A 403 26.78 16.23 23.14
C ASN A 403 27.44 16.80 24.42
N LEU A 404 28.63 17.41 24.30
CA LEU A 404 29.26 18.15 25.40
C LEU A 404 28.49 19.44 25.74
N PHE A 405 27.95 20.14 24.75
CA PHE A 405 27.13 21.34 24.95
C PHE A 405 25.76 21.02 25.57
N ASP A 406 25.11 19.91 25.19
CA ASP A 406 23.87 19.47 25.83
C ASP A 406 24.10 18.95 27.27
N GLY A 407 25.25 18.33 27.53
CA GLY A 407 25.68 17.95 28.89
C GLY A 407 25.94 19.17 29.79
N LEU A 408 26.54 20.24 29.26
CA LEU A 408 26.76 21.50 29.98
C LEU A 408 25.46 22.28 30.24
N ARG A 409 24.45 22.15 29.37
CA ARG A 409 23.15 22.81 29.56
C ARG A 409 22.32 22.20 30.70
N ASN A 410 22.59 20.94 31.06
CA ASN A 410 22.00 20.26 32.22
C ASN A 410 22.74 20.53 33.54
N LEU A 411 23.89 21.19 33.52
CA LEU A 411 24.61 21.66 34.71
C LEU A 411 24.14 23.03 35.21
N PHE A 412 23.33 23.74 34.41
CA PHE A 412 22.76 25.06 34.72
C PHE A 412 21.23 25.06 34.77
N LYS A 413 20.61 23.93 35.12
CA LYS A 413 19.19 23.84 35.46
C LYS A 413 18.99 23.28 36.86
#